data_AF-A0A0C2SN39-F1
#
_entry.id   AF-A0A0C2SN39-F1
#
_cell.length_a   1.000
_cell.length_b   1.000
_cell.length_c   1.000
_cell.angle_alpha   90.00
_cell.angle_beta   90.00
_cell.angle_gamma   90.00
#
_symmetry.space_group_name_H-M   'P 1'
#
loop_
_entity.id
_entity.type
_entity.pdbx_description
1 polymer ?
#
loop_
_entity_poly.entity_id
_entity_poly.type
_entity_poly.pdbx_seq_one_letter_code
_entity_poly.pdbx_strand_id
1 'polypeptide(L)'
;MGSDEWARQRKDNHKEVERRRRGNINEGINELGRIVPNGNGEKAKGAILARAVQYIHHLKENEARNIEKWTLEKLLMDQAMSDLQAQLEEMKRLWDEERMGRQRAESELELLRSMHGIATAISGASGSAQTVAPAARPTSREGGEASNKRRNEETETQEPEQGGKKARTE
;
A
#
# COMPACT_ATOMS: atom_id res chain seq x y z
N MET A 1 -42.55 -57.38 -32.25
CA MET A 1 -41.19 -56.96 -31.87
C MET A 1 -40.39 -58.22 -31.57
N GLY A 2 -39.67 -58.73 -32.56
CA GLY A 2 -38.97 -60.01 -32.46
C GLY A 2 -37.79 -59.95 -31.51
N SER A 3 -37.45 -61.07 -30.86
CA SER A 3 -36.30 -61.21 -29.94
C SER A 3 -35.00 -60.64 -30.53
N ASP A 4 -34.83 -60.75 -31.85
CA ASP A 4 -33.65 -60.26 -32.58
C ASP A 4 -33.58 -58.73 -32.71
N GLU A 5 -34.73 -58.04 -32.83
CA GLU A 5 -34.79 -56.57 -32.88
C GLU A 5 -34.42 -55.98 -31.52
N TRP A 6 -34.91 -56.61 -30.45
CA TRP A 6 -34.60 -56.20 -29.08
C TRP A 6 -33.11 -56.40 -28.73
N ALA A 7 -32.49 -57.48 -29.22
CA ALA A 7 -31.06 -57.71 -29.08
C ALA A 7 -30.22 -56.68 -29.85
N ARG A 8 -30.62 -56.34 -31.08
CA ARG A 8 -29.97 -55.29 -31.89
C ARG A 8 -30.08 -53.92 -31.23
N GLN A 9 -31.27 -53.55 -30.76
CA GLN A 9 -31.50 -52.26 -30.10
C GLN A 9 -30.65 -52.09 -28.83
N ARG A 10 -30.49 -53.15 -28.03
CA ARG A 10 -29.58 -53.10 -26.86
C ARG A 10 -28.13 -52.91 -27.27
N LYS A 11 -27.67 -53.62 -28.30
CA LYS A 11 -26.29 -53.50 -28.80
C LYS A 11 -26.00 -52.10 -29.30
N ASP A 12 -26.92 -51.50 -30.05
CA ASP A 12 -26.73 -50.16 -30.60
C ASP A 12 -26.85 -49.07 -29.53
N ASN A 13 -27.76 -49.24 -28.56
CA ASN A 13 -27.79 -48.39 -27.37
C ASN A 13 -26.47 -48.46 -26.59
N HIS A 14 -25.92 -49.65 -26.39
CA HIS A 14 -24.62 -49.81 -25.72
C HIS A 14 -23.47 -49.09 -26.47
N LYS A 15 -23.45 -49.17 -27.80
CA LYS A 15 -22.48 -48.42 -28.62
C LYS A 15 -22.67 -46.91 -28.53
N GLU A 16 -23.92 -46.44 -28.49
CA GLU A 16 -24.25 -45.03 -28.32
C GLU A 16 -23.69 -44.48 -27.01
N VAL A 17 -23.94 -45.19 -25.91
CA VAL A 17 -23.42 -44.84 -24.59
C VAL A 17 -21.89 -44.76 -24.60
N GLU A 18 -21.21 -45.76 -25.15
CA GLU A 18 -19.75 -45.78 -25.19
C GLU A 18 -19.17 -44.70 -26.12
N ARG A 19 -19.83 -44.39 -27.23
CA ARG A 19 -19.41 -43.28 -28.11
C ARG A 19 -19.53 -41.93 -27.40
N ARG A 20 -20.61 -41.68 -26.66
CA ARG A 20 -20.77 -40.45 -25.86
C ARG A 20 -19.69 -40.36 -24.79
N ARG A 21 -19.43 -41.44 -24.06
CA ARG A 21 -18.34 -41.51 -23.08
C ARG A 21 -16.99 -41.14 -23.71
N ARG A 22 -16.67 -41.69 -24.89
CA ARG A 22 -15.45 -41.36 -25.63
C ARG A 22 -15.41 -39.90 -26.09
N GLY A 23 -16.55 -39.36 -26.55
CA GLY A 23 -16.71 -37.95 -26.90
C GLY A 23 -16.36 -37.03 -25.72
N ASN A 24 -16.99 -37.25 -24.57
CA ASN A 24 -16.75 -36.46 -23.36
C ASN A 24 -15.29 -36.52 -22.90
N ILE A 25 -14.64 -37.69 -22.96
CA ILE A 25 -13.21 -37.82 -22.63
C ILE A 25 -12.34 -37.01 -23.61
N ASN A 26 -12.64 -37.06 -24.91
CA ASN A 26 -11.90 -36.32 -25.92
C ASN A 26 -12.06 -34.81 -25.72
N GLU A 27 -13.27 -34.35 -25.42
CA GLU A 27 -13.56 -32.96 -25.11
C GLU A 27 -12.77 -32.48 -23.89
N GLY A 28 -12.78 -33.27 -22.79
CA GLY A 28 -11.99 -32.94 -21.59
C GLY A 28 -10.49 -32.86 -21.86
N ILE A 29 -9.92 -33.77 -22.65
CA ILE A 29 -8.50 -33.71 -23.02
C ILE A 29 -8.20 -32.50 -23.90
N ASN A 30 -9.08 -32.17 -24.85
CA ASN A 30 -8.89 -31.00 -25.71
C ASN A 30 -8.97 -29.69 -24.91
N GLU A 31 -9.84 -29.62 -23.90
CA GLU A 31 -9.94 -28.45 -23.02
C GLU A 31 -8.67 -28.28 -22.17
N LEU A 32 -8.11 -29.38 -21.64
CA LEU A 32 -6.79 -29.35 -20.99
C LEU A 32 -5.72 -28.82 -21.94
N GLY A 33 -5.77 -29.19 -23.23
CA GLY A 33 -4.84 -28.68 -24.24
C GLY A 33 -4.91 -27.16 -24.43
N ARG A 34 -6.08 -26.52 -24.23
CA ARG A 34 -6.24 -25.07 -24.40
C ARG A 34 -5.64 -24.26 -23.26
N ILE A 35 -5.71 -24.77 -22.03
CA ILE A 35 -5.25 -24.06 -20.84
C ILE A 35 -3.77 -24.32 -20.52
N VAL A 36 -3.20 -25.41 -21.03
CA VAL A 36 -1.80 -25.77 -20.80
C VAL A 36 -0.90 -25.02 -21.79
N PRO A 37 0.23 -24.45 -21.34
CA PRO A 37 1.18 -23.79 -22.22
C PRO A 37 1.60 -24.70 -23.38
N ASN A 38 1.61 -24.13 -24.59
CA ASN A 38 1.94 -24.84 -25.83
C ASN A 38 1.03 -26.06 -26.13
N GLY A 39 -0.09 -26.24 -25.44
CA GLY A 39 -1.03 -27.34 -25.68
C GLY A 39 -2.00 -27.09 -26.84
N ASN A 40 -2.14 -25.83 -27.28
CA ASN A 40 -3.10 -25.47 -28.31
C ASN A 40 -2.69 -26.06 -29.67
N GLY A 41 -3.55 -26.89 -30.26
CA GLY A 41 -3.28 -27.58 -31.52
C GLY A 41 -2.50 -28.89 -31.38
N GLU A 42 -2.10 -29.29 -30.17
CA GLU A 42 -1.53 -30.60 -29.90
C GLU A 42 -2.59 -31.70 -30.10
N LYS A 43 -2.26 -32.76 -30.85
CA LYS A 43 -3.20 -33.86 -31.15
C LYS A 43 -2.88 -35.12 -30.34
N ALA A 44 -1.67 -35.23 -29.81
CA ALA A 44 -1.27 -36.37 -28.99
C ALA A 44 -1.83 -36.23 -27.57
N LYS A 45 -2.89 -36.99 -27.26
CA LYS A 45 -3.52 -37.03 -25.92
C LYS A 45 -2.50 -37.28 -24.80
N GLY A 46 -1.54 -38.18 -25.01
CA GLY A 46 -0.50 -38.47 -24.02
C GLY A 46 0.41 -37.27 -23.73
N ALA A 47 0.75 -36.49 -24.76
CA ALA A 47 1.57 -35.29 -24.61
C ALA A 47 0.81 -34.17 -23.87
N ILE A 48 -0.49 -33.98 -24.19
CA ILE A 48 -1.35 -33.02 -23.47
C ILE A 48 -1.40 -33.37 -21.98
N LEU A 49 -1.64 -34.64 -21.65
CA LEU A 49 -1.71 -35.09 -20.25
C LEU A 49 -0.38 -34.91 -19.52
N ALA A 50 0.75 -35.28 -20.13
CA ALA A 50 2.07 -35.11 -19.52
C ALA A 50 2.40 -33.63 -19.25
N ARG A 51 2.10 -32.74 -20.20
CA ARG A 51 2.28 -31.29 -20.01
C ARG A 51 1.33 -30.72 -18.97
N ALA A 52 0.09 -31.19 -18.92
CA ALA A 52 -0.87 -30.76 -17.90
C ALA A 52 -0.35 -31.08 -16.50
N VAL A 53 0.21 -32.27 -16.29
CA VAL A 53 0.83 -32.65 -15.01
C VAL A 53 2.01 -31.74 -14.67
N GLN A 54 2.93 -31.51 -15.61
CA GLN A 54 4.06 -30.59 -15.42
C GLN A 54 3.60 -29.17 -15.10
N TYR A 55 2.58 -28.69 -15.80
CA TYR A 55 2.05 -27.36 -15.60
C TYR A 55 1.40 -27.19 -14.22
N ILE A 56 0.66 -28.20 -13.73
CA ILE A 56 0.11 -28.19 -12.37
C ILE A 56 1.23 -28.12 -11.33
N HIS A 57 2.30 -28.89 -11.49
CA HIS A 57 3.46 -28.81 -10.59
C HIS A 57 4.11 -27.42 -10.61
N HIS A 58 4.33 -26.86 -11.81
CA HIS A 58 4.89 -25.52 -11.95
C HIS A 58 3.98 -24.45 -11.34
N LEU A 59 2.66 -24.54 -11.52
CA LEU A 59 1.71 -23.60 -10.90
C LEU A 59 1.78 -23.66 -9.37
N LYS A 60 1.83 -24.86 -8.78
CA LYS A 60 1.96 -25.04 -7.33
C LYS A 60 3.27 -24.45 -6.80
N GLU A 61 4.38 -24.70 -7.48
CA GLU A 61 5.69 -24.13 -7.10
C GLU A 61 5.73 -22.60 -7.29
N ASN A 62 5.10 -22.09 -8.34
CA ASN A 62 4.97 -20.66 -8.58
C ASN A 62 4.09 -19.98 -7.52
N GLU A 63 3.01 -20.61 -7.09
CA GLU A 63 2.16 -20.13 -5.99
C GLU A 63 2.95 -20.05 -4.68
N ALA A 64 3.72 -21.09 -4.33
CA ALA A 64 4.60 -21.06 -3.16
C ALA A 64 5.62 -19.92 -3.21
N ARG A 65 6.31 -19.75 -4.35
CA ARG A 65 7.26 -18.64 -4.56
C ARG A 65 6.58 -17.26 -4.46
N ASN A 66 5.36 -17.12 -4.98
CA ASN A 66 4.61 -15.87 -4.89
C ASN A 66 4.25 -15.55 -3.44
N ILE A 67 3.84 -16.55 -2.65
CA ILE A 67 3.55 -16.38 -1.23
C ILE A 67 4.81 -15.96 -0.47
N GLU A 68 5.94 -16.61 -0.71
CA GLU A 68 7.23 -16.26 -0.08
C GLU A 68 7.65 -14.82 -0.42
N LYS A 69 7.60 -14.46 -1.72
CA LYS A 69 7.91 -13.11 -2.19
C LYS A 69 7.02 -12.06 -1.53
N TRP A 70 5.70 -12.26 -1.56
CA TRP A 70 4.75 -11.32 -0.97
C TRP A 70 4.96 -11.20 0.54
N THR A 71 5.22 -12.30 1.23
CA THR A 71 5.49 -12.31 2.68
C THR A 71 6.75 -11.50 3.01
N LEU A 72 7.81 -11.67 2.23
CA LEU A 72 9.06 -10.92 2.41
C LEU A 72 8.86 -9.42 2.13
N GLU A 73 8.21 -9.07 1.02
CA GLU A 73 7.91 -7.68 0.67
C GLU A 73 7.05 -7.01 1.74
N LYS A 74 6.04 -7.72 2.26
CA LYS A 74 5.19 -7.24 3.36
C LYS A 74 6.01 -6.97 4.62
N LEU A 75 6.87 -7.91 5.04
CA LEU A 75 7.69 -7.74 6.24
C LEU A 75 8.65 -6.55 6.12
N LEU A 76 9.25 -6.36 4.95
CA LEU A 76 10.14 -5.21 4.69
C LEU A 76 9.37 -3.88 4.72
N MET A 77 8.17 -3.86 4.14
CA MET A 77 7.32 -2.66 4.17
C MET A 77 6.83 -2.35 5.59
N ASP A 78 6.43 -3.37 6.36
CA ASP A 78 6.01 -3.23 7.76
C ASP A 78 7.16 -2.69 8.62
N GLN A 79 8.40 -3.17 8.42
CA GLN A 79 9.58 -2.64 9.10
C GLN A 79 9.83 -1.17 8.71
N ALA A 80 9.83 -0.85 7.42
CA ALA A 80 10.05 0.52 6.94
C ALA A 80 8.98 1.48 7.47
N MET A 81 7.71 1.05 7.50
CA MET A 81 6.63 1.83 8.11
C MET A 81 6.86 2.05 9.60
N SER A 82 7.26 1.01 10.35
CA SER A 82 7.58 1.13 11.77
C SER A 82 8.72 2.13 12.02
N ASP A 83 9.77 2.09 11.20
CA ASP A 83 10.91 2.99 11.32
C ASP A 83 10.51 4.44 11.03
N LEU A 84 9.70 4.67 10.00
CA LEU A 84 9.16 5.99 9.68
C LEU A 84 8.23 6.52 10.78
N GLN A 85 7.40 5.66 11.37
CA GLN A 85 6.56 6.03 12.51
C GLN A 85 7.39 6.45 13.71
N ALA A 86 8.44 5.69 14.06
CA ALA A 86 9.36 6.04 15.13
C ALA A 86 10.08 7.38 14.88
N GLN A 87 10.52 7.65 13.64
CA GLN A 87 11.11 8.94 13.27
C GLN A 87 10.12 10.11 13.41
N LEU A 88 8.86 9.90 13.03
CA LEU A 88 7.81 10.91 13.20
C LEU A 88 7.51 11.19 14.67
N GLU A 89 7.43 10.16 15.50
CA GLU A 89 7.23 10.30 16.94
C GLU A 89 8.38 11.06 17.59
N GLU A 90 9.62 10.74 17.22
CA GLU A 90 10.79 11.45 17.75
C GLU A 90 10.82 12.92 17.31
N MET A 91 10.52 13.22 16.05
CA MET A 91 10.44 14.60 15.57
C MET A 91 9.33 15.39 16.27
N LYS A 92 8.18 14.77 16.53
CA LYS A 92 7.10 15.40 17.31
C LYS A 92 7.55 15.68 18.74
N ARG A 93 8.22 14.71 19.39
CA ARG A 93 8.76 14.87 20.74
C ARG A 93 9.73 16.06 20.83
N LEU A 94 10.70 16.13 19.91
CA LEU A 94 11.66 17.24 19.85
C LEU A 94 10.97 18.59 19.60
N TRP A 95 9.97 18.62 18.71
CA TRP A 95 9.20 19.82 18.45
C TRP A 95 8.41 20.29 19.67
N ASP A 96 7.78 19.38 20.41
CA ASP A 96 7.06 19.69 21.65
C ASP A 96 8.00 20.20 22.75
N GLU A 97 9.18 19.58 22.90
CA GLU A 97 10.21 20.04 23.84
C GLU A 97 10.69 21.45 23.55
N GLU A 98 10.98 21.73 22.28
CA GLU A 98 11.38 23.07 21.82
C GLU A 98 10.24 24.09 22.03
N ARG A 99 9.00 23.72 21.71
CA ARG A 99 7.82 24.57 21.94
C ARG A 99 7.63 24.90 23.42
N MET A 100 7.73 23.90 24.30
CA MET A 100 7.64 24.08 25.74
C MET A 100 8.83 24.85 26.31
N GLY A 101 10.03 24.69 25.74
CA GLY A 101 11.21 25.49 26.05
C GLY A 101 10.99 26.96 25.74
N ARG A 102 10.50 27.27 24.53
CA ARG A 102 10.17 28.64 24.12
C ARG A 102 9.09 29.26 25.01
N GLN A 103 8.00 28.54 25.28
CA GLN A 103 6.92 29.04 26.15
C GLN A 103 7.43 29.39 27.56
N ARG A 104 8.33 28.55 28.13
CA ARG A 104 8.94 28.83 29.43
C ARG A 104 9.80 30.10 29.39
N ALA A 105 10.66 30.23 28.37
CA ALA A 105 11.51 31.40 28.21
C ALA A 105 10.69 32.69 27.99
N GLU A 106 9.62 32.62 27.18
CA GLU A 106 8.68 33.73 26.96
C GLU A 106 7.99 34.15 28.27
N SER A 107 7.54 33.18 29.07
CA SER A 107 6.91 33.45 30.37
C SER A 107 7.88 34.12 31.36
N GLU A 108 9.14 33.65 31.39
CA GLU A 108 10.19 34.26 32.22
C GLU A 108 10.50 35.70 31.78
N LEU A 109 10.60 35.94 30.46
CA LEU A 109 10.78 37.28 29.91
C LEU A 109 9.59 38.20 30.20
N GLU A 110 8.36 37.69 30.17
CA GLU A 110 7.16 38.44 30.51
C GLU A 110 7.14 38.85 31.99
N LEU A 111 7.50 37.93 32.90
CA LEU A 111 7.68 38.23 34.32
C LEU A 111 8.75 39.30 34.56
N LEU A 112 9.93 39.15 33.94
CA LEU A 112 11.01 40.13 34.04
C LEU A 112 10.60 41.49 33.47
N ARG A 113 9.90 41.52 32.32
CA ARG A 113 9.35 42.74 31.73
C ARG A 113 8.33 43.40 32.65
N SER A 114 7.44 42.63 33.28
CA SER A 114 6.45 43.13 34.25
C SER A 114 7.14 43.74 35.47
N MET A 115 8.13 43.06 36.05
CA MET A 115 8.92 43.57 37.16
C MET A 115 9.70 44.85 36.79
N HIS A 116 10.33 44.89 35.62
CA HIS A 116 11.03 46.09 35.14
C HIS A 116 10.08 47.25 34.86
N GLY A 117 8.87 46.99 34.35
CA GLY A 117 7.83 48.00 34.16
C GLY A 117 7.39 48.63 35.48
N ILE A 118 7.24 47.82 36.53
CA ILE A 118 6.96 48.28 37.89
C ILE A 118 8.15 49.08 38.46
N ALA A 119 9.38 48.58 38.36
CA ALA A 119 10.57 49.29 38.82
C ALA A 119 10.76 50.65 38.11
N THR A 120 10.46 50.73 36.81
CA THR A 120 10.50 51.97 36.04
C THR A 120 9.37 52.93 36.44
N ALA A 121 8.18 52.42 36.77
CA ALA A 121 7.08 53.24 37.29
C ALA A 121 7.35 53.80 38.70
N ILE A 122 8.04 53.03 39.56
CA ILE A 122 8.42 53.48 40.91
C ILE A 122 9.58 54.49 40.85
N SER A 123 10.60 54.24 40.02
CA SER A 123 11.71 55.18 39.81
C SER A 123 11.31 56.43 39.01
N GLY A 124 10.30 56.33 38.12
CA GLY A 124 9.73 57.47 37.41
C GLY A 124 8.96 58.45 38.29
N ALA A 125 8.65 58.07 39.54
CA ALA A 125 8.08 58.97 40.54
C ALA A 125 9.15 59.83 41.26
N SER A 126 10.44 59.59 41.04
CA SER A 126 11.54 60.32 41.69
C SER A 126 12.72 60.48 40.74
N GLY A 127 12.61 61.40 39.77
CA GLY A 127 13.71 61.64 38.82
C GLY A 127 13.36 62.54 37.64
N SER A 128 13.07 63.81 37.90
CA SER A 128 13.22 64.85 36.88
C SER A 128 14.70 65.16 36.67
N ALA A 129 15.34 64.63 35.63
CA ALA A 129 16.56 65.21 35.07
C ALA A 129 16.73 64.81 33.61
N GLN A 130 16.67 65.81 32.74
CA GLN A 130 17.06 65.76 31.34
C GLN A 130 18.50 65.25 31.19
N THR A 131 18.77 64.44 30.16
CA THR A 131 19.94 64.66 29.29
C THR A 131 19.68 64.16 27.87
N VAL A 132 19.77 65.14 26.97
CA VAL A 132 20.09 65.16 25.54
C VAL A 132 20.54 63.87 24.82
N ALA A 133 19.99 63.71 23.60
CA ALA A 133 20.38 62.79 22.53
C ALA A 133 21.81 63.07 21.98
N PRO A 134 22.38 62.20 21.11
CA PRO A 134 22.06 62.31 19.67
C PRO A 134 22.06 61.01 18.83
N ALA A 135 21.19 61.05 17.80
CA ALA A 135 21.35 60.60 16.40
C ALA A 135 22.02 59.25 16.04
N ALA A 136 21.27 58.35 15.38
CA ALA A 136 21.40 58.04 13.94
C ALA A 136 20.45 56.91 13.47
N ARG A 137 19.69 57.20 12.41
CA ARG A 137 19.04 56.29 11.45
C ARG A 137 19.52 56.76 10.05
N PRO A 138 19.59 55.98 8.95
CA PRO A 138 18.53 55.06 8.47
C PRO A 138 19.02 53.76 7.73
N THR A 139 18.28 52.64 7.81
CA THR A 139 17.50 51.94 6.74
C THR A 139 18.23 51.37 5.49
N SER A 140 18.14 50.04 5.31
CA SER A 140 17.95 49.27 4.05
C SER A 140 18.02 47.77 4.43
N ARG A 141 16.99 46.92 4.42
CA ARG A 141 16.01 46.46 3.41
C ARG A 141 16.63 46.01 2.09
N GLU A 142 16.88 44.70 1.99
CA GLU A 142 16.82 43.79 0.82
C GLU A 142 16.98 42.37 1.41
N GLY A 143 16.17 41.33 1.16
CA GLY A 143 15.35 41.01 -0.01
C GLY A 143 16.16 40.11 -0.94
N GLY A 144 16.02 38.77 -0.83
CA GLY A 144 16.73 37.83 -1.69
C GLY A 144 16.38 36.37 -1.43
N GLU A 145 15.26 35.93 -2.02
CA GLU A 145 14.81 34.55 -2.12
C GLU A 145 15.83 33.66 -2.86
N ALA A 146 15.99 32.42 -2.39
CA ALA A 146 16.49 31.32 -3.21
C ALA A 146 15.55 30.12 -3.07
N SER A 147 14.58 30.10 -3.99
CA SER A 147 13.72 28.97 -4.30
C SER A 147 14.56 27.80 -4.80
N ASN A 148 14.46 26.62 -4.19
CA ASN A 148 14.90 25.38 -4.83
C ASN A 148 13.74 24.40 -5.00
N LYS A 149 13.39 24.24 -6.27
CA LYS A 149 12.30 23.49 -6.86
C LYS A 149 12.65 22.00 -6.82
N ARG A 150 11.88 21.19 -6.08
CA ARG A 150 11.83 19.74 -6.32
C ARG A 150 10.40 19.33 -6.62
N ARG A 151 10.27 18.89 -7.86
CA ARG A 151 9.11 18.44 -8.62
C ARG A 151 8.66 17.10 -8.04
N ASN A 152 7.42 17.01 -7.57
CA ASN A 152 6.80 15.74 -7.20
C ASN A 152 5.88 15.33 -8.36
N GLU A 153 6.21 14.23 -9.03
CA GLU A 153 5.33 13.59 -10.00
C GLU A 153 4.36 12.69 -9.25
N GLU A 154 3.08 13.04 -9.30
CA GLU A 154 1.98 12.21 -8.83
C GLU A 154 1.92 10.93 -9.67
N THR A 155 2.03 9.78 -9.03
CA THR A 155 1.61 8.50 -9.62
C THR A 155 0.38 8.02 -8.86
N GLU A 156 -0.77 8.30 -9.45
CA GLU A 156 -2.10 7.85 -9.05
C GLU A 156 -2.13 6.32 -8.98
N THR A 157 -2.32 5.76 -7.79
CA THR A 157 -2.58 4.32 -7.62
C THR A 157 -3.97 4.18 -7.01
N GLN A 158 -4.93 3.78 -7.84
CA GLN A 158 -6.32 3.53 -7.47
C GLN A 158 -6.39 2.30 -6.54
N GLU A 159 -6.97 2.47 -5.35
CA GLU A 159 -7.42 1.38 -4.48
C GLU A 159 -8.69 0.73 -5.07
N PRO A 160 -8.82 -0.62 -5.09
CA PRO A 160 -10.12 -1.25 -5.16
C PRO A 160 -10.70 -1.48 -3.76
N GLU A 161 -11.87 -0.91 -3.51
CA GLU A 161 -12.67 -1.08 -2.30
C GLU A 161 -12.92 -2.56 -1.95
N GLN A 162 -12.72 -2.88 -0.67
CA GLN A 162 -13.20 -4.13 -0.07
C GLN A 162 -14.71 -4.07 0.19
N GLY A 163 -15.48 -4.68 -0.71
CA GLY A 163 -16.90 -4.97 -0.51
C GLY A 163 -17.12 -6.26 0.29
N GLY A 164 -17.20 -6.16 1.61
CA GLY A 164 -17.65 -7.25 2.48
C GLY A 164 -19.17 -7.43 2.42
N LYS A 165 -19.64 -8.65 2.17
CA LYS A 165 -20.96 -9.14 2.61
C LYS A 165 -20.88 -10.62 2.99
N LYS A 166 -20.71 -10.89 4.29
CA LYS A 166 -21.10 -12.17 4.90
C LYS A 166 -22.61 -12.11 5.13
N ALA A 167 -23.38 -12.87 4.36
CA ALA A 167 -24.76 -13.18 4.70
C ALA A 167 -24.76 -14.42 5.60
N ARG A 168 -25.16 -14.21 6.85
CA ARG A 168 -25.47 -15.24 7.84
C ARG A 168 -26.98 -15.15 8.06
N THR A 169 -27.71 -16.20 7.72
CA THR A 169 -29.10 -16.40 8.18
C THR A 169 -29.39 -17.90 8.18
N GLU A 170 -29.72 -18.35 9.38
CA GLU A 170 -30.56 -19.48 9.82
C GLU A 170 -30.51 -20.83 9.08
#